data_AF-A0A822BF55-F1
#
_entry.id   AF-A0A822BF55-F1
#
_cell.length_a   1.000
_cell.length_b   1.000
_cell.length_c   1.000
_cell.angle_alpha   90.00
_cell.angle_beta   90.00
_cell.angle_gamma   90.00
#
_symmetry.space_group_name_H-M   'P 1'
#
loop_
_entity.id
_entity.type
_entity.pdbx_description
1 polymer ?
#
loop_
_entity_poly.entity_id
_entity_poly.type
_entity_poly.pdbx_seq_one_letter_code
_entity_poly.pdbx_strand_id
1 'polypeptide(L)'
;DSPDELPSFVASNNASENNRSKLCGDNIFAAVYLYARAILKSNNKADLKTFISDLENYAKKHKFSLDETTPKINARKKKTNCTLLNTLGMVVPCENDIGYR
;
A
#
# COMPACT_ATOMS: atom_id res chain seq x y z
N ASP A 1 1.40 9.58 -7.97
CA ASP A 1 1.10 10.91 -7.38
C ASP A 1 0.77 11.91 -8.49
N SER A 2 1.51 11.86 -9.61
CA SER A 2 1.10 12.41 -10.91
C SER A 2 0.38 11.35 -11.78
N PRO A 3 -0.53 11.73 -12.71
CA PRO A 3 -1.10 10.81 -13.72
C PRO A 3 -0.06 10.26 -14.70
N ASP A 4 1.07 10.94 -14.89
CA ASP A 4 2.14 10.50 -15.79
C ASP A 4 3.07 9.45 -15.15
N GLU A 5 2.90 9.19 -13.86
CA GLU A 5 3.70 8.26 -13.08
C GLU A 5 2.94 6.97 -12.77
N LEU A 6 3.68 5.87 -12.67
CA LEU A 6 3.12 4.63 -12.13
C LEU A 6 2.67 4.80 -10.68
N PRO A 7 1.68 4.00 -10.20
CA PRO A 7 1.25 4.03 -8.82
C PRO A 7 2.39 3.89 -7.81
N SER A 8 2.39 4.76 -6.80
CA SER A 8 3.38 4.75 -5.71
C SER A 8 3.16 3.56 -4.77
N PHE A 9 1.89 3.22 -4.50
CA PHE A 9 1.47 2.12 -3.63
C PHE A 9 -0.01 1.76 -3.84
N VAL A 10 -0.45 0.68 -3.19
CA VAL A 10 -1.85 0.28 -3.08
C VAL A 10 -2.37 0.68 -1.69
N ALA A 11 -3.60 1.17 -1.63
CA ALA A 11 -4.29 1.48 -0.38
C ALA A 11 -5.73 0.96 -0.40
N SER A 12 -6.27 0.68 0.78
CA SER A 12 -7.66 0.26 0.97
C SER A 12 -8.43 1.28 1.80
N ASN A 13 -9.73 1.39 1.56
CA ASN A 13 -10.65 2.23 2.31
C ASN A 13 -12.01 1.51 2.38
N ASN A 14 -12.70 1.65 3.52
CA ASN A 14 -14.11 1.29 3.64
C ASN A 14 -14.95 2.58 3.62
N ALA A 15 -15.57 2.85 2.47
CA ALA A 15 -16.27 4.12 2.23
C ALA A 15 -17.49 4.33 3.12
N SER A 16 -18.08 3.26 3.66
CA SER A 16 -19.21 3.36 4.59
C SER A 16 -18.80 3.73 6.03
N GLU A 17 -17.52 3.57 6.39
CA GLU A 17 -17.03 3.82 7.74
C GLU A 17 -16.40 5.21 7.87
N ASN A 18 -15.47 5.56 6.99
CA ASN A 18 -14.74 6.83 7.03
C ASN A 18 -13.96 7.09 5.72
N ASN A 19 -13.33 8.26 5.65
CA ASN A 19 -12.52 8.70 4.52
C ASN A 19 -11.02 8.33 4.64
N ARG A 20 -10.60 7.58 5.66
CA ARG A 20 -9.19 7.24 5.89
C ARG A 20 -8.79 6.03 5.06
N SER A 21 -7.61 6.09 4.47
CA SER A 21 -7.08 5.00 3.66
C SER A 21 -5.91 4.33 4.35
N LYS A 22 -5.89 3.00 4.35
CA LYS A 22 -4.82 2.19 4.90
C LYS A 22 -3.87 1.74 3.79
N LEU A 23 -2.56 1.93 4.01
CA LEU A 23 -1.52 1.44 3.11
C LEU A 23 -1.52 -0.09 3.04
N CYS A 24 -1.34 -0.65 1.85
CA CYS A 24 -1.44 -2.09 1.58
C CYS A 24 -0.26 -2.59 0.71
N GLY A 25 0.94 -2.03 0.91
CA GLY A 25 2.13 -2.38 0.13
C GLY A 25 2.23 -1.65 -1.20
N ASP A 26 3.33 -1.89 -1.93
CA ASP A 26 3.65 -1.16 -3.17
C ASP A 26 3.17 -1.84 -4.45
N ASN A 27 2.46 -2.97 -4.32
CA ASN A 27 1.93 -3.76 -5.41
C ASN A 27 0.67 -4.52 -4.97
N ILE A 28 -0.09 -5.08 -5.93
CA ILE A 28 -1.37 -5.75 -5.64
C ILE A 28 -1.19 -7.07 -4.87
N PHE A 29 -0.07 -7.78 -5.05
CA PHE A 29 0.17 -9.05 -4.35
C PHE A 29 0.34 -8.81 -2.85
N ALA A 30 1.07 -7.77 -2.46
CA ALA A 30 1.17 -7.34 -1.07
C ALA A 30 -0.22 -7.03 -0.47
N ALA A 31 -1.07 -6.29 -1.20
CA ALA A 31 -2.39 -5.92 -0.73
C ALA A 31 -3.29 -7.14 -0.47
N VAL A 32 -3.35 -8.05 -1.46
CA VAL A 32 -4.14 -9.29 -1.34
C VAL A 32 -3.57 -10.21 -0.26
N TYR A 33 -2.25 -10.32 -0.16
CA TYR A 33 -1.58 -11.10 0.87
C TYR A 33 -1.91 -10.62 2.29
N LEU A 34 -1.77 -9.31 2.54
CA LEU A 34 -2.05 -8.71 3.84
C LEU A 34 -3.52 -8.87 4.21
N TYR A 35 -4.43 -8.71 3.24
CA TYR A 35 -5.86 -8.94 3.43
C TYR A 35 -6.18 -10.41 3.75
N ALA A 36 -5.65 -11.35 2.95
CA ALA A 36 -5.84 -12.79 3.17
C ALA A 36 -5.29 -13.23 4.54
N ARG A 37 -4.13 -12.72 4.96
CA ARG A 37 -3.58 -12.97 6.30
C ARG A 37 -4.45 -12.41 7.41
N ALA A 38 -5.04 -11.22 7.23
CA ALA A 38 -5.97 -10.66 8.20
C ALA A 38 -7.22 -11.56 8.36
N ILE A 39 -7.77 -12.04 7.25
CA ILE A 39 -8.89 -13.00 7.28
C ILE A 39 -8.48 -14.31 7.96
N LEU A 40 -7.29 -14.84 7.66
CA LEU A 40 -6.84 -16.13 8.22
C LEU A 40 -6.73 -16.09 9.75
N LYS A 41 -6.36 -14.93 10.33
CA LYS A 41 -6.33 -14.73 11.78
C LYS A 41 -7.71 -14.87 12.42
N SER A 42 -8.77 -14.49 11.71
CA SER A 42 -10.16 -14.58 12.18
C SER A 42 -10.85 -15.89 11.77
N ASN A 43 -10.42 -16.51 10.68
CA ASN A 43 -11.02 -17.69 10.08
C ASN A 43 -9.93 -18.67 9.63
N ASN A 44 -9.74 -19.75 10.38
CA ASN A 44 -8.71 -20.75 10.12
C ASN A 44 -9.15 -21.77 9.03
N LYS A 45 -9.24 -21.32 7.78
CA LYS A 45 -9.62 -22.16 6.62
C LYS A 45 -8.40 -22.74 5.91
N ALA A 46 -8.42 -24.04 5.59
CA ALA A 46 -7.32 -24.72 4.92
C ALA A 46 -7.03 -24.14 3.53
N ASP A 47 -8.08 -23.92 2.71
CA ASP A 47 -7.95 -23.36 1.35
C ASP A 47 -7.28 -21.98 1.35
N LEU A 48 -7.55 -21.17 2.38
CA LEU A 48 -6.94 -19.85 2.52
C LEU A 48 -5.44 -19.93 2.82
N LYS A 49 -5.00 -20.95 3.57
CA LYS A 49 -3.57 -21.19 3.80
C LYS A 49 -2.87 -21.57 2.50
N THR A 50 -3.46 -22.49 1.73
CA THR A 50 -2.94 -22.90 0.43
C THR A 50 -2.81 -21.71 -0.51
N PHE A 51 -3.86 -20.90 -0.63
CA PHE A 51 -3.83 -19.68 -1.43
C PHE A 51 -2.72 -18.70 -1.01
N ILE A 52 -2.55 -18.49 0.31
CA ILE A 52 -1.48 -17.62 0.83
C ILE A 52 -0.10 -18.17 0.44
N SER A 53 0.13 -19.48 0.58
CA SER A 53 1.39 -20.11 0.20
C SER A 53 1.67 -20.03 -1.29
N ASP A 54 0.67 -20.24 -2.14
CA ASP A 54 0.80 -20.09 -3.60
C ASP A 54 1.15 -18.65 -3.99
N LEU A 55 0.51 -17.68 -3.33
CA LEU A 55 0.78 -16.26 -3.52
C LEU A 55 2.22 -15.89 -3.07
N GLU A 56 2.67 -16.38 -1.92
CA GLU A 56 4.05 -16.19 -1.44
C GLU A 56 5.07 -16.75 -2.43
N ASN A 57 4.82 -17.94 -2.97
CA ASN A 57 5.69 -18.56 -3.98
C ASN A 57 5.72 -17.74 -5.28
N TYR A 58 4.57 -17.27 -5.75
CA TYR A 58 4.49 -16.43 -6.94
C TYR A 58 5.21 -15.10 -6.74
N ALA A 59 4.95 -14.41 -5.63
CA ALA A 59 5.59 -13.14 -5.31
C ALA A 59 7.11 -13.30 -5.20
N LYS A 60 7.59 -14.36 -4.56
CA LYS A 60 9.02 -14.68 -4.47
C LYS A 60 9.64 -14.93 -5.85
N LYS A 61 8.98 -15.72 -6.70
CA LYS A 61 9.42 -16.00 -8.08
C LYS A 61 9.54 -14.73 -8.93
N HIS A 62 8.58 -13.82 -8.78
CA HIS A 62 8.51 -12.57 -9.55
C HIS A 62 9.13 -11.36 -8.84
N LYS A 63 9.75 -11.56 -7.66
CA LYS A 63 10.41 -10.54 -6.85
C LYS A 63 9.49 -9.38 -6.44
N PHE A 64 8.22 -9.67 -6.18
CA PHE A 64 7.31 -8.72 -5.55
C PHE A 64 7.48 -8.77 -4.03
N SER A 65 7.65 -7.60 -3.39
CA SER A 65 7.60 -7.50 -1.93
C SER A 65 6.16 -7.76 -1.45
N LEU A 66 6.03 -8.43 -0.30
CA LEU A 66 4.75 -8.63 0.39
C LEU A 66 4.64 -7.76 1.65
N ASP A 67 5.57 -6.81 1.82
CA ASP A 67 5.61 -5.92 2.98
C ASP A 67 4.57 -4.81 2.86
N GLU A 68 3.97 -4.43 3.99
CA GLU A 68 3.03 -3.29 4.05
C GLU A 68 3.72 -1.97 3.70
N THR A 69 5.01 -1.84 4.04
CA THR A 69 5.84 -0.67 3.73
C THR A 69 7.16 -1.11 3.11
N THR A 70 7.48 -0.56 1.95
CA THR A 70 8.72 -0.84 1.22
C THR A 70 9.63 0.39 1.17
N PRO A 71 10.91 0.26 0.79
CA PRO A 71 11.79 1.40 0.59
C PRO A 71 11.24 2.45 -0.40
N LYS A 72 10.52 2.00 -1.45
CA LYS A 72 9.83 2.88 -2.40
C LYS A 72 8.78 3.75 -1.71
N ILE A 73 7.95 3.15 -0.86
CA ILE A 73 6.93 3.88 -0.09
C ILE A 73 7.58 4.88 0.87
N ASN A 74 8.65 4.47 1.57
CA ASN A 74 9.35 5.35 2.49
C ASN A 74 10.02 6.54 1.78
N ALA A 75 10.59 6.31 0.59
CA ALA A 75 11.13 7.38 -0.24
C ALA A 75 10.05 8.39 -0.66
N ARG A 76 8.85 7.91 -1.03
CA ARG A 76 7.69 8.77 -1.34
C ARG A 76 7.21 9.53 -0.10
N LYS A 77 7.13 8.88 1.07
CA LYS A 77 6.76 9.54 2.34
C LYS A 77 7.68 10.72 2.67
N LYS A 78 8.99 10.62 2.41
CA LYS A 78 9.94 11.73 2.61
C LYS A 78 9.67 12.94 1.71
N LYS A 79 9.02 12.74 0.56
CA LYS A 79 8.61 13.81 -0.37
C LYS A 79 7.21 14.35 -0.09
N THR A 80 6.52 13.81 0.90
CA THR A 80 5.14 14.19 1.21
C THR A 80 5.12 15.53 1.94
N ASN A 81 4.44 16.52 1.39
CA ASN A 81 4.37 17.88 1.94
C ASN A 81 3.48 17.94 3.19
N CYS A 82 2.39 17.18 3.18
CA CYS A 82 1.48 17.08 4.32
C CYS A 82 0.69 15.78 4.31
N THR A 83 0.17 15.41 5.48
CA THR A 83 -0.80 14.33 5.62
C THR A 83 -2.20 14.91 5.43
N LEU A 84 -2.95 14.36 4.48
CA LEU A 84 -4.33 14.75 4.22
C LEU A 84 -5.30 14.03 5.18
N LEU A 85 -6.57 14.44 5.18
CA LEU A 85 -7.63 13.79 5.97
C LEU A 85 -7.80 12.29 5.64
N ASN A 86 -7.45 11.89 4.41
CA ASN A 86 -7.47 10.50 3.97
C ASN A 86 -6.20 9.70 4.37
N THR A 87 -5.29 10.31 5.14
CA THR A 87 -4.05 9.75 5.70
C THR A 87 -2.95 9.35 4.70
N LEU A 88 -3.15 9.50 3.38
CA LEU A 88 -2.15 9.10 2.37
C LEU A 88 -1.11 10.18 2.09
N GLY A 89 -1.46 11.44 2.32
CA GLY A 89 -0.60 12.61 2.11
C GLY A 89 -0.40 12.99 0.64
N MET A 90 0.04 14.23 0.44
CA MET A 90 0.19 14.88 -0.86
C MET A 90 1.67 15.11 -1.21
N VAL A 91 2.03 14.97 -2.48
CA VAL A 91 3.37 15.25 -3.02
C VAL A 91 3.22 16.29 -4.12
N VAL A 92 3.85 17.45 -3.93
CA VAL A 92 3.95 18.52 -4.93
C VAL A 92 5.40 19.00 -5.03
N PRO A 93 5.85 19.44 -6.22
CA PRO A 93 7.17 20.04 -6.37
C PRO A 93 7.33 21.28 -5.47
N CYS A 94 8.46 21.37 -4.77
CA CYS A 94 8.82 22.53 -3.96
C CYS A 94 10.27 22.93 -4.23
N GLU A 95 10.49 24.20 -4.53
CA GLU A 95 11.81 24.79 -4.76
C GLU A 95 11.90 26.14 -4.04
N ASN A 96 12.94 26.36 -3.24
CA ASN A 96 13.15 27.62 -2.50
C ASN A 96 11.90 28.10 -1.74
N ASP A 97 11.23 27.18 -1.03
CA ASP A 97 9.98 27.41 -0.29
C ASP A 97 8.77 27.86 -1.15
N ILE A 98 8.86 27.71 -2.47
CA ILE A 98 7.77 27.93 -3.42
C ILE A 98 7.15 26.57 -3.79
N GLY A 99 5.83 26.43 -3.63
CA GLY A 99 5.05 25.30 -4.14
C GLY A 99 3.99 24.74 -3.17
N TYR A 100 4.20 24.86 -1.86
CA TYR A 100 3.27 24.39 -0.83
C TYR A 100 3.30 25.32 0.38
N ARG A 101 2.14 25.56 1.02
CA ARG A 101 2.02 26.37 2.24
C ARG A 101 0.97 25.78 3.17
#